data_AF-A0ABD7HHH3-F1
#
_entry.id   AF-A0ABD7HHH3-F1
#
_cell.length_a   1.000
_cell.length_b   1.000
_cell.length_c   1.000
_cell.angle_alpha   90.00
_cell.angle_beta   90.00
_cell.angle_gamma   90.00
#
_symmetry.space_group_name_H-M   'P 1'
#
loop_
_entity.id
_entity.type
_entity.pdbx_description
1 polymer ?
#
loop_
_entity_poly.entity_id
_entity_poly.type
_entity_poly.pdbx_seq_one_letter_code
_entity_poly.pdbx_strand_id
1 'polypeptide(L)' 'MEQRDAIDRVAQIDEDDTAARLIEAAVSADDETMVRALLHGAYRYRWHHTVSAYAEGRPEKAAAAMELWMQTEKEHHV' A
#
# COMPACT_ATOMS: atom_id res chain seq x y z
N MET A 1 11.47 -5.58 -13.26
CA MET A 1 12.27 -6.17 -12.17
C MET A 1 11.93 -5.51 -10.84
N GLU A 2 11.73 -4.19 -10.84
CA GLU A 2 11.48 -3.35 -9.65
C GLU A 2 10.27 -3.71 -8.79
N GLN A 3 9.13 -4.11 -9.40
CA GLN A 3 7.91 -4.43 -8.62
C GLN A 3 8.10 -5.65 -7.70
N ARG A 4 8.90 -6.63 -8.12
CA ARG A 4 9.12 -7.86 -7.35
C ARG A 4 10.03 -7.58 -6.14
N ASP A 5 11.08 -6.80 -6.34
CA ASP A 5 11.96 -6.30 -5.27
C ASP A 5 11.20 -5.41 -4.27
N ALA A 6 10.24 -4.63 -4.75
CA ALA A 6 9.39 -3.81 -3.89
C ALA A 6 8.48 -4.68 -3.02
N ILE A 7 7.84 -5.72 -3.59
CA ILE A 7 7.02 -6.67 -2.83
C ILE A 7 7.86 -7.44 -1.80
N ASP A 8 9.06 -7.89 -2.16
CA ASP A 8 9.95 -8.60 -1.23
C ASP A 8 10.41 -7.70 -0.07
N ARG A 9 10.62 -6.40 -0.32
CA ARG A 9 10.87 -5.42 0.75
C ARG A 9 9.67 -5.22 1.67
N VAL A 10 8.48 -5.21 1.11
CA VAL A 10 7.24 -5.02 1.88
C VAL A 10 6.94 -6.23 2.76
N ALA A 11 7.28 -7.44 2.31
CA ALA A 11 7.16 -8.66 3.10
C ALA A 11 8.09 -8.71 4.33
N GLN A 12 9.09 -7.82 4.42
CA GLN A 12 9.97 -7.66 5.59
C GLN A 12 9.46 -6.61 6.59
N ILE A 13 8.37 -5.92 6.27
CA ILE A 13 7.75 -4.96 7.18
C ILE A 13 6.82 -5.74 8.10
N ASP A 14 7.09 -5.72 9.41
CA ASP A 14 6.23 -6.34 10.42
C ASP A 14 5.28 -5.33 11.10
N GLU A 15 5.47 -4.02 10.87
CA GLU A 15 4.77 -2.95 11.59
C GLU A 15 4.02 -1.98 10.65
N ASP A 16 2.74 -1.75 10.97
CA ASP A 16 1.82 -0.84 10.28
C ASP A 16 2.39 0.60 10.20
N ASP A 17 2.93 1.13 11.30
CA ASP A 17 3.51 2.48 11.32
C ASP A 17 4.73 2.64 10.41
N THR A 18 5.52 1.57 10.23
CA THR A 18 6.68 1.57 9.34
C THR A 18 6.25 1.57 7.88
N ALA A 19 5.19 0.83 7.55
CA ALA A 19 4.60 0.84 6.20
C ALA A 19 4.05 2.23 5.84
N ALA A 20 3.35 2.89 6.76
CA ALA A 20 2.83 4.24 6.55
C ALA A 20 3.94 5.26 6.22
N ARG A 21 5.04 5.27 6.99
CA ARG A 21 6.19 6.15 6.74
C ARG A 21 6.89 5.85 5.40
N LEU A 22 6.99 4.58 5.03
CA LEU A 22 7.58 4.18 3.75
C LEU A 22 6.72 4.61 2.57
N ILE A 23 5.39 4.59 2.72
CA ILE A 23 4.47 5.11 1.70
C ILE A 23 4.68 6.61 1.53
N GLU A 24 4.75 7.38 2.62
CA GLU A 24 5.03 8.82 2.55
C GLU A 24 6.38 9.11 1.87
N ALA A 25 7.42 8.34 2.20
CA ALA A 25 8.74 8.48 1.59
C ALA A 25 8.71 8.19 0.08
N ALA A 26 8.07 7.09 -0.33
CA ALA A 26 7.92 6.71 -1.73
C ALA A 26 7.08 7.74 -2.51
N VAL A 27 6.04 8.27 -1.87
CA VAL A 27 5.24 9.38 -2.39
C VAL A 27 6.08 10.63 -2.63
N SER A 28 6.93 11.01 -1.68
CA SER A 28 7.79 12.20 -1.83
C SER A 28 8.88 12.01 -2.89
N ALA A 29 9.27 10.76 -3.16
CA ALA A 29 10.23 10.40 -4.20
C ALA A 29 9.58 10.20 -5.59
N ASP A 30 8.26 10.35 -5.70
CA ASP A 30 7.47 10.03 -6.90
C ASP A 30 7.63 8.58 -7.40
N ASP A 31 7.93 7.66 -6.47
CA ASP A 31 8.08 6.23 -6.76
C ASP A 31 6.72 5.53 -6.67
N GLU A 32 5.92 5.63 -7.73
CA GLU A 32 4.60 5.00 -7.80
C GLU A 32 4.64 3.48 -7.70
N THR A 33 5.74 2.84 -8.11
CA THR A 33 5.91 1.38 -8.03
C THR A 33 6.02 0.93 -6.58
N MET A 34 6.83 1.63 -5.78
CA MET A 34 6.99 1.35 -4.35
C MET A 34 5.70 1.67 -3.58
N VAL A 35 5.01 2.76 -3.89
CA VAL A 35 3.70 3.08 -3.29
C VAL A 35 2.69 1.96 -3.52
N ARG A 36 2.59 1.45 -4.76
CA ARG A 36 1.68 0.34 -5.07
C ARG A 36 2.07 -0.96 -4.35
N ALA A 37 3.36 -1.27 -4.26
CA ALA A 37 3.83 -2.46 -3.56
C ALA A 37 3.54 -2.40 -2.05
N LEU A 38 3.79 -1.24 -1.43
CA LEU A 38 3.51 -1.00 -0.01
C LEU A 38 2.01 -1.08 0.29
N LEU A 39 1.18 -0.48 -0.57
CA LEU A 39 -0.27 -0.62 -0.47
C LEU A 39 -0.68 -2.10 -0.61
N HIS A 40 -0.13 -2.82 -1.59
CA HIS A 40 -0.36 -4.26 -1.76
C HIS A 40 -0.03 -5.08 -0.51
N GLY A 41 1.08 -4.78 0.17
CA GLY A 41 1.40 -5.40 1.45
C GLY A 41 0.46 -5.00 2.57
N ALA A 42 0.12 -3.71 2.67
CA ALA A 42 -0.84 -3.22 3.65
C ALA A 42 -2.19 -3.93 3.51
N TYR A 43 -2.66 -4.23 2.29
CA TYR A 43 -3.84 -5.06 2.06
C TYR A 43 -3.63 -6.50 2.56
N ARG A 44 -2.51 -7.13 2.18
CA ARG A 44 -2.20 -8.52 2.56
C ARG A 44 -2.13 -8.73 4.08
N TYR A 45 -1.58 -7.76 4.80
CA TYR A 45 -1.39 -7.81 6.25
C TYR A 45 -2.50 -7.09 7.04
N ARG A 46 -3.53 -6.57 6.36
CA ARG A 46 -4.67 -5.84 6.94
C ARG A 46 -4.30 -4.60 7.78
N TRP A 47 -3.28 -3.87 7.32
CA TRP A 47 -2.86 -2.58 7.91
C TRP A 47 -3.81 -1.45 7.50
N HIS A 48 -4.99 -1.45 8.12
CA HIS A 48 -6.03 -0.45 7.86
C HIS A 48 -5.55 0.98 8.11
N HIS A 49 -4.71 1.18 9.14
CA HIS A 49 -4.20 2.50 9.48
C HIS A 49 -3.31 3.08 8.37
N THR A 50 -2.38 2.28 7.83
CA THR A 50 -1.57 2.64 6.66
C THR A 50 -2.41 3.07 5.45
N VAL A 51 -3.47 2.32 5.12
CA VAL A 51 -4.32 2.66 3.98
C VAL A 51 -5.15 3.92 4.24
N SER A 52 -5.69 4.08 5.45
CA SER A 52 -6.40 5.29 5.85
C SER A 52 -5.51 6.54 5.81
N ALA A 53 -4.30 6.46 6.34
CA ALA A 53 -3.34 7.57 6.30
C ALA A 53 -2.98 8.00 4.87
N TYR A 54 -2.78 7.03 3.97
CA TYR A 54 -2.55 7.31 2.55
C TYR A 54 -3.77 7.97 1.87
N ALA A 55 -4.97 7.48 2.17
CA ALA A 55 -6.22 8.01 1.63
C ALA A 55 -6.52 9.44 2.10
N GLU A 56 -6.26 9.74 3.38
CA GLU A 56 -6.45 11.08 3.95
C GLU A 56 -5.51 12.12 3.32
N GLY A 57 -4.26 11.75 3.03
CA GLY A 57 -3.30 12.64 2.38
C GLY A 57 -3.53 12.87 0.89
N ARG A 58 -4.30 11.99 0.22
CA ARG A 58 -4.52 12.02 -1.24
C ARG A 58 -5.95 11.61 -1.60
N PRO A 59 -6.96 12.45 -1.33
CA PRO A 59 -8.36 12.12 -1.56
C PRO A 59 -8.68 11.77 -3.03
N GLU A 60 -7.97 12.36 -4.00
CA GLU A 60 -8.13 12.01 -5.42
C GLU A 60 -7.64 10.60 -5.78
N LYS A 61 -6.65 10.06 -5.06
CA LYS A 61 -6.12 8.70 -5.24
C LYS A 61 -6.73 7.71 -4.25
N ALA A 62 -7.39 8.20 -3.19
CA ALA A 62 -8.07 7.41 -2.17
C ALA A 62 -9.19 6.54 -2.73
N ALA A 63 -10.00 7.07 -3.64
CA ALA A 63 -11.07 6.31 -4.29
C ALA A 63 -10.52 5.14 -5.11
N ALA A 64 -9.44 5.35 -5.86
CA ALA A 64 -8.77 4.30 -6.63
C ALA A 64 -8.11 3.25 -5.71
N ALA A 65 -7.54 3.68 -4.58
CA ALA A 65 -7.00 2.78 -3.56
C ALA A 65 -8.12 1.98 -2.84
N MET A 66 -9.26 2.58 -2.56
CA MET A 66 -10.43 1.89 -1.98
C MET A 66 -11.13 0.96 -2.98
N GLU A 67 -11.16 1.27 -4.27
CA GLU A 67 -11.65 0.32 -5.28
C GLU A 67 -10.71 -0.88 -5.40
N LEU A 68 -9.39 -0.65 -5.39
CA LEU A 68 -8.41 -1.72 -5.31
C LEU A 68 -8.60 -2.57 -4.03
N TRP A 69 -8.93 -1.94 -2.89
CA TRP A 69 -9.27 -2.61 -1.62
C TRP A 69 -10.40 -3.62 -1.83
N MET A 70 -11.54 -3.16 -2.33
CA MET A 70 -12.73 -3.99 -2.52
C MET A 70 -12.53 -5.07 -3.59
N GLN A 71 -11.70 -4.82 -4.60
CA GLN A 71 -11.37 -5.79 -5.64
C GLN A 71 -10.49 -6.92 -5.08
N THR A 72 -9.49 -6.58 -4.26
CA THR A 72 -8.53 -7.54 -3.69
C THR A 72 -9.19 -8.41 -2.62
N GLU A 73 -10.12 -7.86 -1.83
CA GLU A 73 -10.96 -8.65 -0.91
C GLU A 73 -11.82 -9.69 -1.63
N LYS A 74 -12.31 -9.39 -2.83
CA LYS A 74 -13.06 -10.34 -3.66
C LYS A 74 -12.17 -11.45 -4.20
N GLU A 75 -10.95 -11.15 -4.62
CA GLU A 75 -10.02 -12.15 -5.16
C GLU A 75 -9.49 -13.11 -4.09
N HIS A 76 -9.38 -12.68 -2.84
CA HIS A 76 -9.00 -13.54 -1.71
C HIS A 76 -10.13 -14.42 -1.15
N HIS A 77 -11.36 -14.32 -1.69
CA HIS A 77 -12.53 -15.10 -1.27
C HIS A 77 -12.91 -16.22 -2.26
N VAL A 78 -11.94 -16.74 -3.00
CA VAL A 78 -12.11 -17.85 -3.97
C VAL A 78 -11.20 -19.02 -3.62
#